data_AF-A0A1F9WB25-F1
#
_entry.id   AF-A0A1F9WB25-F1
#
_cell.length_a   1.000
_cell.length_b   1.000
_cell.length_c   1.000
_cell.angle_alpha   90.00
_cell.angle_beta   90.00
_cell.angle_gamma   90.00
#
_symmetry.space_group_name_H-M   'P 1'
#
loop_
_entity.id
_entity.type
_entity.pdbx_description
1 polymer ?
#
loop_
_entity_poly.entity_id
_entity_poly.type
_entity_poly.pdbx_seq_one_letter_code
_entity_poly.pdbx_strand_id
1 'polypeptide(L)'
;MHVNLNDIEVIHHPKRGTIFVSKHLWKTWVERALYLLLLSIALTAITASVPKRDEHNIIISYFLTGINFTLAFWVFLCGVLLLLMKSASGFYVMPVSALMAAGIYYLLMKIKKADVSLTDLKDAFRHQRGAQGSDQRLAAVDGSPGDWPEQDFLK
;
A
#
# COMPACT_ATOMS: atom_id res chain seq x y z
N MET A 1 34.56 25.57 -7.53
CA MET A 1 33.62 24.49 -7.89
C MET A 1 34.21 23.78 -9.10
N HIS A 2 35.03 22.75 -8.88
CA HIS A 2 35.69 22.01 -9.97
C HIS A 2 34.67 21.03 -10.58
N VAL A 3 34.21 21.32 -11.79
CA VAL A 3 33.41 20.38 -12.58
C VAL A 3 34.38 19.37 -13.18
N ASN A 4 34.40 18.14 -12.67
CA ASN A 4 35.16 17.05 -13.27
C ASN A 4 34.49 16.64 -14.59
N LEU A 5 35.21 16.79 -15.70
CA LEU A 5 34.74 16.44 -17.05
C LEU A 5 34.44 14.94 -17.24
N ASN A 6 34.89 14.09 -16.30
CA ASN A 6 34.59 12.64 -16.28
C ASN A 6 33.15 12.29 -15.83
N ASP A 7 32.43 13.27 -15.27
CA ASP A 7 31.08 13.10 -14.73
C ASP A 7 29.98 13.47 -15.74
N ILE A 8 30.34 13.71 -16.99
CA ILE A 8 29.41 14.15 -18.03
C ILE A 8 29.43 13.13 -19.15
N GLU A 9 28.30 12.45 -19.37
CA GLU A 9 28.12 11.63 -20.56
C GLU A 9 27.66 12.52 -21.72
N VAL A 10 28.44 12.46 -22.80
CA VAL A 10 28.22 13.24 -24.01
C VAL A 10 27.47 12.35 -25.01
N ILE A 11 26.17 12.61 -25.18
CA ILE A 11 25.35 11.88 -26.15
C ILE A 11 25.21 12.75 -27.40
N HIS A 12 25.75 12.28 -28.53
CA HIS A 12 25.57 12.94 -29.82
C HIS A 12 24.26 12.49 -30.47
N HIS A 13 23.29 13.40 -30.57
CA HIS A 13 22.00 13.13 -31.19
C HIS A 13 21.89 13.85 -32.54
N PRO A 14 21.62 13.17 -33.68
CA PRO A 14 21.74 13.75 -35.02
C PRO A 14 20.76 14.89 -35.36
N LYS A 15 19.72 15.11 -34.55
CA LYS A 15 18.75 16.20 -34.72
C LYS A 15 18.74 17.25 -33.60
N ARG A 16 19.30 16.93 -32.43
CA ARG A 16 19.24 17.78 -31.22
C ARG A 16 20.60 18.31 -30.76
N GLY A 17 21.67 17.96 -31.47
CA GLY A 17 23.03 18.34 -31.10
C GLY A 17 23.58 17.48 -29.96
N THR A 18 24.62 17.99 -29.31
CA THR A 18 25.33 17.32 -28.21
C THR A 18 24.61 17.59 -26.90
N ILE A 19 24.02 16.56 -26.29
CA ILE A 19 23.35 16.67 -24.99
C ILE A 19 24.33 16.22 -23.91
N PHE A 20 24.62 17.13 -22.97
CA PHE A 20 25.43 16.86 -21.79
C PHE A 20 24.51 16.37 -20.67
N VAL A 21 24.61 15.10 -20.29
CA VAL A 21 23.88 14.56 -19.13
C VAL A 21 24.87 14.32 -18.00
N SER A 22 24.65 14.98 -16.86
CA SER A 22 25.47 14.77 -15.67
C SER A 22 25.18 13.39 -15.09
N LYS A 23 26.23 12.58 -14.87
CA LYS A 23 26.15 11.34 -14.11
C LYS A 23 25.51 11.56 -12.75
N HIS A 24 25.70 12.68 -12.07
CA HIS A 24 25.08 12.90 -10.75
C HIS A 24 23.55 12.75 -10.74
N LEU A 25 22.87 13.10 -11.83
CA LEU A 25 21.41 12.95 -11.92
C LEU A 25 20.98 11.48 -11.78
N TRP A 26 21.75 10.52 -12.32
CA TRP A 26 21.42 9.09 -12.20
C TRP A 26 21.43 8.61 -10.74
N LYS A 27 22.28 9.21 -9.91
CA LYS A 27 22.66 8.73 -8.58
C LYS A 27 21.59 9.18 -7.62
N THR A 28 21.16 10.43 -7.80
CA THR A 28 19.99 11.01 -7.17
C THR A 28 18.72 10.20 -7.45
N TRP A 29 18.52 9.71 -8.68
CA TRP A 29 17.34 8.89 -8.99
C TRP A 29 17.39 7.49 -8.37
N VAL A 30 18.55 6.84 -8.37
CA VAL A 30 18.74 5.54 -7.68
C VAL A 30 18.54 5.70 -6.17
N GLU A 31 19.12 6.74 -5.56
CA GLU A 31 18.95 7.04 -4.13
C GLU A 31 17.48 7.28 -3.78
N ARG A 32 16.74 8.06 -4.59
CA ARG A 32 15.30 8.27 -4.41
C ARG A 32 14.51 6.96 -4.50
N ALA A 33 14.83 6.11 -5.49
CA ALA A 33 14.19 4.81 -5.62
C ALA A 33 14.45 3.92 -4.39
N LEU A 34 15.66 3.95 -3.85
CA LEU A 34 16.04 3.22 -2.65
C LEU A 34 15.25 3.70 -1.42
N TYR A 35 15.13 5.02 -1.20
CA TYR A 35 14.36 5.57 -0.08
C TYR A 35 12.88 5.20 -0.17
N LEU A 36 12.29 5.29 -1.36
CA LEU A 36 10.89 4.91 -1.59
C LEU A 36 10.67 3.41 -1.38
N LEU A 37 11.61 2.57 -1.81
CA LEU A 37 11.58 1.13 -1.58
C LEU A 37 11.60 0.81 -0.08
N LEU A 38 12.52 1.44 0.66
CA LEU A 38 12.69 1.19 2.09
C LEU A 38 11.43 1.60 2.88
N LEU A 39 10.84 2.73 2.50
CA LEU A 39 9.55 3.16 3.04
C LEU A 39 8.42 2.17 2.72
N SER A 40 8.38 1.66 1.49
CA SER A 40 7.39 0.65 1.06
C SER A 40 7.54 -0.67 1.85
N ILE A 41 8.77 -1.11 2.11
CA ILE A 41 9.03 -2.30 2.96
C ILE A 41 8.54 -2.05 4.39
N ALA A 42 8.82 -0.87 4.96
CA ALA A 42 8.35 -0.52 6.30
C ALA A 42 6.81 -0.51 6.40
N LEU A 43 6.13 0.10 5.42
CA LEU A 43 4.67 0.10 5.34
C LEU A 43 4.11 -1.33 5.20
N THR A 44 4.75 -2.16 4.39
CA THR A 44 4.38 -3.58 4.22
C THR A 44 4.46 -4.34 5.54
N ALA A 45 5.52 -4.12 6.32
CA ALA A 45 5.71 -4.74 7.63
C ALA A 45 4.65 -4.27 8.64
N ILE A 46 4.33 -2.97 8.66
CA ILE A 46 3.26 -2.42 9.51
C ILE A 46 1.93 -3.07 9.16
N THR A 47 1.52 -3.07 7.89
CA THR A 47 0.24 -3.68 7.44
C THR A 47 0.18 -5.18 7.72
N ALA A 48 1.31 -5.89 7.67
CA ALA A 48 1.37 -7.30 8.03
C ALA A 48 1.18 -7.53 9.54
N SER A 49 1.67 -6.62 10.38
CA SER A 49 1.59 -6.71 11.85
C SER A 49 0.21 -6.37 12.42
N VAL A 50 -0.62 -5.60 11.70
CA VAL A 50 -1.94 -5.18 12.19
C VAL A 50 -2.93 -6.36 12.22
N PRO A 51 -3.52 -6.67 13.39
CA PRO A 51 -4.52 -7.72 13.52
C PRO A 51 -5.86 -7.29 12.88
N LYS A 52 -6.36 -8.10 11.95
CA LYS A 52 -7.60 -7.84 11.19
C LYS A 52 -8.86 -8.35 11.91
N ARG A 53 -8.94 -8.13 13.22
CA ARG A 53 -10.08 -8.57 14.04
C ARG A 53 -11.22 -7.56 14.06
N ASP A 54 -10.88 -6.28 14.01
CA ASP A 54 -11.84 -5.17 14.11
C ASP A 54 -11.99 -4.43 12.78
N GLU A 55 -13.18 -3.91 12.50
CA GLU A 55 -13.51 -3.16 11.28
C GLU A 55 -12.59 -1.95 11.07
N HIS A 56 -12.29 -1.23 12.15
CA HIS A 56 -11.37 -0.10 12.13
C HIS A 56 -9.97 -0.51 11.64
N ASN A 57 -9.47 -1.66 12.08
CA ASN A 57 -8.16 -2.17 11.67
C ASN A 57 -8.16 -2.63 10.21
N ILE A 58 -9.30 -3.15 9.71
CA ILE A 58 -9.46 -3.52 8.30
C ILE A 58 -9.43 -2.27 7.41
N ILE A 59 -10.16 -1.22 7.78
CA ILE A 59 -10.18 0.07 7.05
C ILE A 59 -8.78 0.70 7.04
N ILE A 60 -8.11 0.78 8.19
CA ILE A 60 -6.74 1.30 8.28
C ILE A 60 -5.79 0.49 7.40
N SER A 61 -5.93 -0.84 7.40
CA SER A 61 -5.13 -1.72 6.55
C SER A 61 -5.37 -1.46 5.05
N TYR A 62 -6.60 -1.17 4.62
CA TYR A 62 -6.88 -0.78 3.23
C TYR A 62 -6.19 0.54 2.86
N PHE A 63 -6.28 1.56 3.71
CA PHE A 63 -5.60 2.84 3.48
C PHE A 63 -4.08 2.68 3.38
N LEU A 64 -3.47 1.96 4.32
CA LEU A 64 -2.04 1.65 4.31
C LEU A 64 -1.63 0.89 3.03
N THR A 65 -2.46 -0.06 2.59
CA THR A 65 -2.19 -0.84 1.37
C THR A 65 -2.29 0.04 0.12
N GLY A 66 -3.23 0.99 0.06
CA GLY A 66 -3.36 1.95 -1.03
C GLY A 66 -2.17 2.92 -1.13
N ILE A 67 -1.71 3.45 0.01
CA ILE A 67 -0.49 4.28 0.08
C ILE A 67 0.72 3.48 -0.43
N ASN A 68 0.85 2.24 0.04
CA ASN A 68 1.96 1.38 -0.34
C ASN A 68 1.96 1.02 -1.83
N PHE A 69 0.77 0.80 -2.42
CA PHE A 69 0.62 0.58 -3.86
C PHE A 69 1.08 1.81 -4.68
N THR A 70 0.72 3.01 -4.22
CA THR A 70 1.16 4.26 -4.86
C THR A 70 2.68 4.41 -4.82
N LEU A 71 3.31 4.08 -3.68
CA LEU A 71 4.76 4.09 -3.56
C LEU A 71 5.42 3.06 -4.49
N ALA A 72 4.90 1.83 -4.55
CA ALA A 72 5.42 0.81 -5.45
C ALA A 72 5.32 1.23 -6.92
N PHE A 73 4.24 1.90 -7.32
CA PHE A 73 4.10 2.49 -8.65
C PHE A 73 5.17 3.56 -8.92
N TRP A 74 5.46 4.43 -7.94
CA TRP A 74 6.55 5.41 -8.07
C TRP A 74 7.93 4.77 -8.20
N VAL A 75 8.22 3.70 -7.44
CA VAL A 75 9.47 2.94 -7.58
C VAL A 75 9.58 2.31 -8.98
N PHE A 76 8.48 1.79 -9.51
CA PHE A 76 8.42 1.28 -10.88
C PHE A 76 8.73 2.37 -11.92
N LEU A 77 8.14 3.56 -11.79
CA LEU A 77 8.45 4.69 -12.68
C LEU A 77 9.93 5.10 -12.60
N CYS A 78 10.53 5.10 -11.40
CA CYS A 78 11.97 5.32 -11.27
C CYS A 78 12.79 4.25 -12.02
N GLY A 79 12.39 2.98 -11.95
CA GLY A 79 13.01 1.89 -12.71
C GLY A 79 12.92 2.11 -14.23
N VAL A 80 11.75 2.51 -14.73
CA VAL A 80 11.54 2.83 -16.15
C VAL A 80 12.42 4.00 -16.59
N LEU A 81 12.51 5.05 -15.77
CA LEU A 81 13.35 6.22 -16.09
C LEU A 81 14.84 5.86 -16.14
N LEU A 82 15.30 4.97 -15.26
CA LEU A 82 16.68 4.46 -15.29
C LEU A 82 16.97 3.62 -16.54
N LEU A 83 16.00 2.83 -17.02
CA LEU A 83 16.12 2.10 -18.29
C LEU A 83 16.16 3.05 -19.49
N LEU A 84 15.33 4.11 -19.50
CA LEU A 84 15.36 5.14 -20.54
C LEU A 84 16.71 5.87 -20.60
N MET A 85 17.36 6.03 -19.45
CA MET A 85 18.72 6.57 -19.35
C MET A 85 19.82 5.55 -19.71
N LYS A 86 19.49 4.34 -20.17
CA LYS A 86 20.43 3.24 -20.45
C LYS A 86 21.31 2.86 -19.26
N SER A 87 20.87 3.12 -18.03
CA SER A 87 21.60 2.75 -16.82
C SER A 87 21.35 1.27 -16.49
N ALA A 88 22.43 0.52 -16.23
CA ALA A 88 22.34 -0.88 -15.80
C ALA A 88 21.52 -1.05 -14.51
N SER A 89 21.48 -0.02 -13.66
CA SER A 89 20.70 0.02 -12.42
C SER A 89 19.20 -0.18 -12.65
N GLY A 90 18.66 0.20 -13.82
CA GLY A 90 17.26 -0.01 -14.16
C GLY A 90 16.86 -1.49 -14.17
N PHE A 91 17.75 -2.38 -14.61
CA PHE A 91 17.51 -3.82 -14.63
C PHE A 91 17.44 -4.44 -13.23
N TYR A 92 18.01 -3.80 -12.21
CA TYR A 92 17.93 -4.26 -10.82
C TYR A 92 16.67 -3.71 -10.12
N VAL A 93 16.33 -2.44 -10.34
CA VAL A 93 15.19 -1.79 -9.67
C VAL A 93 13.85 -2.36 -10.16
N MET A 94 13.74 -2.66 -11.45
CA MET A 94 12.49 -3.14 -12.05
C MET A 94 11.97 -4.47 -11.45
N PRO A 95 12.77 -5.57 -11.38
CA PRO A 95 12.30 -6.81 -10.77
C PRO A 95 11.99 -6.66 -9.28
N VAL A 96 12.76 -5.84 -8.56
CA VAL A 96 12.49 -5.56 -7.14
C VAL A 96 11.14 -4.86 -6.96
N SER A 97 10.81 -3.88 -7.83
CA SER A 97 9.51 -3.22 -7.80
C SER A 97 8.35 -4.17 -8.10
N ALA A 98 8.55 -5.12 -9.02
CA ALA A 98 7.56 -6.14 -9.36
C ALA A 98 7.31 -7.11 -8.19
N LEU A 99 8.37 -7.55 -7.50
CA LEU A 99 8.24 -8.38 -6.31
C LEU A 99 7.52 -7.65 -5.17
N MET A 100 7.78 -6.36 -4.97
CA MET A 100 7.05 -5.56 -4.00
C MET A 100 5.58 -5.43 -4.36
N ALA A 101 5.25 -5.16 -5.63
CA ALA A 101 3.87 -5.11 -6.08
C ALA A 101 3.13 -6.45 -5.85
N ALA A 102 3.80 -7.58 -6.10
CA ALA A 102 3.25 -8.90 -5.82
C ALA A 102 3.01 -9.13 -4.31
N GLY A 103 3.95 -8.71 -3.46
CA GLY A 103 3.80 -8.77 -2.00
C GLY A 103 2.62 -7.92 -1.48
N ILE A 104 2.47 -6.71 -2.01
CA ILE A 104 1.34 -5.82 -1.68
C ILE A 104 0.02 -6.44 -2.12
N TYR A 105 -0.05 -6.98 -3.33
CA TYR A 105 -1.25 -7.65 -3.84
C TYR A 105 -1.64 -8.86 -2.98
N TYR A 106 -0.66 -9.66 -2.56
CA TYR A 106 -0.91 -10.78 -1.65
C TYR A 106 -1.47 -10.33 -0.30
N LEU A 107 -0.95 -9.24 0.27
CA LEU A 107 -1.49 -8.67 1.51
C LEU A 107 -2.92 -8.15 1.31
N LEU A 108 -3.20 -7.49 0.19
CA LEU A 108 -4.55 -7.03 -0.15
C LEU A 108 -5.53 -8.20 -0.20
N MET A 109 -5.14 -9.32 -0.81
CA MET A 109 -5.96 -10.53 -0.85
C MET A 109 -6.22 -11.11 0.55
N LYS A 110 -5.24 -11.05 1.46
CA LYS A 110 -5.45 -11.43 2.86
C LYS A 110 -6.42 -10.51 3.59
N ILE A 111 -6.35 -9.20 3.35
CA ILE A 111 -7.28 -8.23 3.94
C ILE A 111 -8.69 -8.48 3.42
N LYS A 112 -8.85 -8.65 2.10
CA LYS A 112 -10.15 -8.95 1.47
C LYS A 112 -10.78 -10.23 2.02
N LYS A 113 -9.99 -11.29 2.23
CA LYS A 113 -10.49 -12.53 2.85
C LYS A 113 -11.00 -12.31 4.29
N ALA A 114 -10.28 -11.49 5.07
CA ALA A 114 -10.70 -11.16 6.43
C ALA A 114 -12.02 -10.35 6.44
N ASP A 115 -12.15 -9.41 5.51
CA ASP A 115 -13.34 -8.58 5.32
C ASP A 115 -14.61 -9.40 4.99
N VAL A 116 -14.50 -10.31 4.00
CA VAL A 116 -15.59 -11.24 3.65
C VAL A 116 -15.99 -12.10 4.85
N SER A 117 -15.00 -12.66 5.57
CA SER A 117 -15.29 -13.50 6.74
C SER A 117 -16.01 -12.74 7.85
N LEU A 118 -15.73 -11.44 8.03
CA LEU A 118 -16.36 -10.61 9.05
C LEU A 118 -17.80 -10.26 8.65
N THR A 119 -18.05 -10.04 7.36
CA THR A 119 -19.40 -9.83 6.82
C THR A 119 -20.25 -11.09 6.93
N ASP A 120 -19.72 -12.25 6.55
CA ASP A 120 -20.41 -13.54 6.69
C ASP A 120 -20.77 -13.84 8.15
N LEU A 121 -19.86 -13.50 9.09
CA LEU A 121 -20.09 -13.67 10.52
C LEU A 121 -21.20 -12.73 11.03
N LYS A 122 -21.24 -11.47 10.56
CA LYS A 122 -22.33 -10.53 10.87
C LYS A 122 -23.67 -11.01 10.33
N ASP A 123 -23.69 -11.54 9.10
CA ASP A 123 -24.91 -12.05 8.48
C ASP A 123 -25.41 -13.31 9.18
N ALA A 124 -24.51 -14.21 9.59
CA ALA A 124 -24.85 -15.38 10.41
C ALA A 124 -25.48 -14.99 11.76
N PHE A 125 -24.93 -13.98 12.45
CA PHE A 125 -25.52 -13.47 13.69
C PHE A 125 -26.89 -12.80 13.47
N ARG A 126 -27.07 -12.07 12.36
CA ARG A 126 -28.37 -11.49 12.00
C ARG A 126 -29.41 -12.57 11.71
N HIS A 127 -29.04 -13.62 10.98
CA HIS A 127 -29.94 -14.73 10.66
C HIS A 127 -30.28 -15.60 11.89
N GLN A 128 -29.35 -15.80 12.82
CA GLN A 128 -29.64 -16.47 14.09
C GLN A 128 -30.57 -15.65 15.01
N ARG A 129 -30.48 -14.31 14.99
CA ARG A 129 -31.46 -13.45 15.69
C ARG A 129 -32.86 -13.56 15.12
N GLY A 130 -33.00 -13.72 13.79
CA GLY A 130 -34.30 -13.93 13.14
C GLY A 130 -34.95 -15.30 13.39
N ALA A 131 -34.18 -16.29 13.83
CA ALA A 131 -34.64 -17.66 14.08
C ALA A 131 -34.87 -17.97 15.58
N GLN A 132 -34.49 -17.09 16.51
CA GLN A 132 -34.77 -17.23 17.94
C GLN A 132 -36.17 -16.71 18.29
N GLY A 133 -37.19 -17.45 17.86
CA GLY A 133 -38.49 -17.40 18.51
C GLY A 133 -38.48 -18.30 19.73
N SER A 134 -38.39 -17.73 20.94
CA SER A 134 -39.11 -18.24 22.14
C SER A 134 -38.87 -17.49 23.45
N ASP A 135 -38.24 -16.30 23.51
CA ASP A 135 -38.27 -15.55 24.77
C ASP A 135 -38.20 -14.03 24.59
N GLN A 136 -39.33 -13.37 24.83
CA GLN A 136 -39.53 -11.92 24.68
C GLN A 136 -38.70 -11.10 25.69
N ARG A 137 -38.14 -11.76 26.73
CA ARG A 137 -37.23 -11.16 27.73
C ARG A 137 -35.76 -11.12 27.29
N LEU A 138 -35.41 -11.88 26.25
CA LEU A 138 -34.07 -11.92 25.65
C LEU A 138 -34.04 -11.24 24.27
N ALA A 139 -35.08 -10.50 23.92
CA ALA A 139 -35.14 -9.71 22.71
C ALA A 139 -33.94 -8.75 22.69
N ALA A 140 -32.99 -9.01 21.78
CA ALA A 140 -31.88 -8.14 21.54
C ALA A 140 -32.44 -6.78 21.11
N VAL A 141 -32.18 -5.75 21.91
CA VAL A 141 -32.52 -4.36 21.58
C VAL A 141 -31.94 -4.04 20.20
N ASP A 142 -32.79 -3.53 19.31
CA ASP A 142 -32.41 -3.15 17.96
C ASP A 142 -31.42 -1.98 18.05
N GLY A 143 -30.18 -2.23 17.64
CA GLY A 143 -29.10 -1.23 17.64
C GLY A 143 -27.84 -1.76 16.97
N SER A 144 -27.19 -0.91 16.17
CA SER A 144 -25.83 -1.14 15.70
C SER A 144 -24.86 -1.06 16.89
N PRO A 145 -23.66 -1.69 16.87
CA PRO A 145 -22.66 -1.46 17.91
C PRO A 145 -22.33 0.05 17.97
N GLY A 146 -22.88 0.75 18.98
CA GLY A 146 -22.82 2.22 19.09
C GLY A 146 -24.18 2.91 19.30
N ASP A 147 -25.29 2.25 18.95
CA ASP A 147 -26.65 2.71 19.25
C ASP A 147 -27.11 2.12 20.59
N TRP A 148 -26.66 2.72 21.69
CA TRP A 148 -27.27 2.48 23.01
C TRP A 148 -28.33 3.56 23.21
N PRO A 149 -29.63 3.21 23.22
CA PRO A 149 -30.68 4.20 23.34
C PRO A 149 -30.88 4.65 24.80
N GLU A 150 -29.82 4.81 25.61
CA GLU A 150 -29.95 5.29 27.00
C GLU A 150 -28.70 6.07 27.45
N GLN A 151 -28.63 7.35 27.04
CA GLN A 151 -28.34 8.40 28.00
C GLN A 151 -29.59 8.67 28.86
N ASP A 152 -30.13 7.66 29.57
CA ASP A 152 -31.11 7.93 30.63
C ASP A 152 -31.26 6.79 31.66
N PHE A 153 -30.17 6.07 31.97
CA PHE A 153 -30.14 5.18 33.15
C PHE A 153 -30.13 5.93 34.51
N LEU A 154 -30.44 7.24 34.55
CA LEU A 154 -30.55 8.02 35.79
C LEU A 154 -31.57 9.18 35.66
N LYS A 155 -32.88 8.91 35.69
CA LYS A 155 -33.76 9.07 36.88
C LYS A 155 -35.25 9.06 36.52
#